data_AF-A0A661DDL3-F1
#
_entry.id   AF-A0A661DDL3-F1
#
_cell.length_a   1.000
_cell.length_b   1.000
_cell.length_c   1.000
_cell.angle_alpha   90.00
_cell.angle_beta   90.00
_cell.angle_gamma   90.00
#
_symmetry.space_group_name_H-M   'P 1'
#
loop_
_entity.id
_entity.type
_entity.pdbx_description
1 polymer ?
#
loop_
_entity_poly.entity_id
_entity_poly.type
_entity_poly.pdbx_seq_one_letter_code
_entity_poly.pdbx_strand_id
1 'polypeptide(L)'
;MGMNVSASISYGIRFDEGFEFPWDDEKYAGDYETWWEDVLGFKPTFSPWTDKGEYKEGIDHDDPRIDAYYEEKRKWEFDNPLPVEFNMCGSDECYDMVLSVPGIGIGGDWETPTEIDLSIFTVDQGGIDELIGFCKFYEIEYKEGPKWYLTCLQS
;
A
#
# COMPACT_ATOMS: atom_id res chain seq x y z
N MET A 1 3.18 32.50 4.59
CA MET A 1 4.38 31.68 4.34
C MET A 1 3.94 30.48 3.54
N GLY A 2 4.66 30.10 2.48
CA GLY A 2 4.38 28.86 1.76
C GLY A 2 4.91 27.68 2.58
N MET A 3 4.13 26.60 2.66
CA MET A 3 4.58 25.31 3.19
C MET A 3 4.74 24.36 2.00
N ASN A 4 5.85 23.64 1.97
CA ASN A 4 6.10 22.60 0.98
C ASN A 4 5.53 21.29 1.52
N VAL A 5 4.82 20.54 0.69
CA VAL A 5 4.17 19.28 1.08
C VAL A 5 4.27 18.30 -0.09
N SER A 6 4.62 17.06 0.20
CA SER A 6 4.46 15.97 -0.75
C SER A 6 2.99 15.61 -0.82
N ALA A 7 2.49 15.27 -2.01
CA ALA A 7 1.08 14.92 -2.16
C ALA A 7 0.92 13.74 -3.09
N SER A 8 -0.11 12.92 -2.85
CA SER A 8 -0.56 11.89 -3.76
C SER A 8 -1.99 12.16 -4.22
N ILE A 9 -2.25 11.91 -5.50
CA ILE A 9 -3.61 11.85 -6.05
C ILE A 9 -3.95 10.38 -6.25
N SER A 10 -5.09 9.92 -5.73
CA SER A 10 -5.55 8.54 -5.87
C SER A 10 -7.05 8.48 -6.13
N TYR A 11 -7.51 7.38 -6.73
CA TYR A 11 -8.94 7.11 -6.89
C TYR A 11 -9.33 5.94 -6.00
N GLY A 12 -10.17 6.17 -5.00
CA GLY A 12 -10.39 5.20 -3.94
C GLY A 12 -11.58 5.52 -3.04
N ILE A 13 -11.64 4.85 -1.91
CA ILE A 13 -12.66 5.01 -0.86
C ILE A 13 -11.96 5.58 0.38
N ARG A 14 -12.47 6.68 0.92
CA ARG A 14 -11.96 7.27 2.16
C ARG A 14 -12.58 6.62 3.39
N PHE A 15 -11.73 6.41 4.38
CA PHE A 15 -12.06 5.95 5.71
C PHE A 15 -11.62 7.00 6.74
N ASP A 16 -12.39 7.07 7.82
CA ASP A 16 -12.09 7.94 8.95
C ASP A 16 -10.93 7.35 9.77
N GLU A 17 -10.20 8.21 10.50
CA GLU A 17 -9.17 7.79 11.44
C GLU A 17 -9.69 6.72 12.41
N GLY A 18 -8.89 5.69 12.66
CA GLY A 18 -9.22 4.59 13.57
C GLY A 18 -10.20 3.57 13.00
N PHE A 19 -10.51 3.62 11.70
CA PHE A 19 -11.10 2.49 11.01
C PHE A 19 -10.16 1.29 11.08
N GLU A 20 -10.65 0.14 11.53
CA GLU A 20 -9.89 -1.11 11.63
C GLU A 20 -10.03 -1.92 10.35
N PHE A 21 -8.94 -2.05 9.61
CA PHE A 21 -8.81 -2.91 8.45
C PHE A 21 -8.44 -4.35 8.85
N PRO A 22 -8.65 -5.34 7.95
CA PRO A 22 -8.28 -6.73 8.22
C PRO A 22 -6.80 -6.97 8.60
N TRP A 23 -5.91 -6.04 8.26
CA TRP A 23 -4.47 -6.09 8.53
C TRP A 23 -4.05 -5.30 9.79
N ASP A 24 -4.97 -4.65 10.49
CA ASP A 24 -4.65 -3.88 11.71
C ASP A 24 -4.47 -4.77 12.97
N ASP A 25 -4.47 -6.09 12.79
CA ASP A 25 -4.16 -7.06 13.85
C ASP A 25 -2.71 -6.91 14.35
N GLU A 26 -2.49 -7.20 15.65
CA GLU A 26 -1.17 -7.19 16.30
C GLU A 26 -0.14 -8.05 15.55
N LYS A 27 -0.61 -9.10 14.86
CA LYS A 27 0.23 -9.98 14.04
C LYS A 27 0.95 -9.23 12.90
N TYR A 28 0.30 -8.25 12.28
CA TYR A 28 0.83 -7.56 11.10
C TYR A 28 1.28 -6.14 11.42
N ALA A 29 0.89 -5.59 12.57
CA ALA A 29 1.23 -4.23 13.00
C ALA A 29 0.86 -3.17 11.94
N GLY A 30 -0.24 -3.38 11.22
CA GLY A 30 -0.71 -2.51 10.14
C GLY A 30 -0.01 -2.73 8.79
N ASP A 31 0.91 -3.69 8.66
CA ASP A 31 1.54 -4.04 7.38
C ASP A 31 0.60 -4.87 6.52
N TYR A 32 -0.09 -4.18 5.63
CA TYR A 32 -1.06 -4.75 4.71
C TYR A 32 -0.43 -5.65 3.63
N GLU A 33 0.84 -5.47 3.28
CA GLU A 33 1.55 -6.34 2.33
C GLU A 33 1.84 -7.69 2.98
N THR A 34 2.38 -7.67 4.21
CA THR A 34 2.63 -8.88 5.00
C THR A 34 1.33 -9.64 5.29
N TRP A 35 0.22 -8.93 5.55
CA TRP A 35 -1.10 -9.55 5.68
C TRP A 35 -1.52 -10.30 4.41
N TRP A 36 -1.33 -9.67 3.24
CA TRP A 36 -1.73 -10.27 1.97
C TRP A 36 -0.90 -11.52 1.62
N GLU A 37 0.40 -11.48 1.91
CA GLU A 37 1.28 -12.64 1.83
C GLU A 37 0.77 -13.81 2.67
N ASP A 38 0.33 -13.57 3.90
CA ASP A 38 -0.22 -14.62 4.77
C ASP A 38 -1.55 -15.17 4.24
N VAL A 39 -2.46 -14.29 3.80
CA VAL A 39 -3.77 -14.67 3.22
C VAL A 39 -3.61 -15.61 2.03
N LEU A 40 -2.68 -15.29 1.12
CA LEU A 40 -2.40 -16.09 -0.08
C LEU A 40 -1.38 -17.21 0.17
N GLY A 41 -0.82 -17.30 1.38
CA GLY A 41 0.07 -18.37 1.80
C GLY A 41 1.45 -18.33 1.16
N PHE A 42 2.00 -17.13 0.94
CA PHE A 42 3.39 -16.96 0.50
C PHE A 42 4.34 -17.65 1.48
N LYS A 43 5.20 -18.51 0.93
CA LYS A 43 6.21 -19.25 1.69
C LYS A 43 7.52 -19.17 0.92
N PRO A 44 8.42 -18.23 1.26
CA PRO A 44 9.69 -18.10 0.56
C PRO A 44 10.50 -19.37 0.75
N THR A 45 11.31 -19.72 -0.26
CA THR A 45 12.23 -20.86 -0.18
C THR A 45 13.22 -20.69 0.98
N PHE A 46 13.62 -19.44 1.24
CA PHE A 46 14.49 -19.06 2.34
C PHE A 46 14.08 -17.67 2.86
N SER A 47 13.99 -17.49 4.17
CA SER A 47 13.85 -16.16 4.78
C SER A 47 15.15 -15.80 5.51
N PRO A 48 15.78 -14.65 5.20
CA PRO A 48 17.01 -14.21 5.88
C PRO A 48 16.78 -13.73 7.31
N TRP A 49 15.54 -13.44 7.70
CA TRP A 49 15.20 -12.93 9.03
C TRP A 49 14.68 -14.03 9.97
N THR A 50 14.86 -13.78 11.26
CA THR A 50 14.22 -14.51 12.36
C THR A 50 12.82 -13.94 12.62
N ASP A 51 12.05 -14.60 13.49
CA ASP A 51 10.72 -14.13 13.93
C ASP A 51 10.76 -12.77 14.66
N LYS A 52 11.96 -12.25 14.98
CA LYS A 52 12.19 -10.93 15.58
C LYS A 52 12.64 -9.86 14.57
N GLY A 53 12.73 -10.21 13.28
CA GLY A 53 13.25 -9.32 12.23
C GLY A 53 14.77 -9.19 12.19
N GLU A 54 15.51 -9.93 13.03
CA GLU A 54 16.98 -9.94 13.02
C GLU A 54 17.50 -10.87 11.92
N TYR A 55 18.67 -10.56 11.32
CA TYR A 55 19.36 -11.49 10.43
C TYR A 55 19.64 -12.82 11.13
N LYS A 56 19.40 -13.93 10.43
CA LYS A 56 19.79 -15.26 10.90
C LYS A 56 21.31 -15.36 11.03
N GLU A 57 21.78 -16.21 11.93
CA GLU A 57 23.21 -16.43 12.15
C GLU A 57 23.92 -16.82 10.84
N GLY A 58 25.01 -16.10 10.53
CA GLY A 58 25.77 -16.31 9.29
C GLY A 58 25.15 -15.69 8.04
N ILE A 59 24.14 -14.82 8.19
CA ILE A 59 23.67 -13.89 7.17
C ILE A 59 24.18 -12.50 7.54
N ASP A 60 24.74 -11.78 6.58
CA ASP A 60 24.98 -10.35 6.67
C ASP A 60 24.32 -9.63 5.49
N HIS A 61 24.40 -8.30 5.46
CA HIS A 61 23.76 -7.47 4.45
C HIS A 61 24.15 -7.74 2.99
N ASP A 62 25.33 -8.30 2.74
CA ASP A 62 25.86 -8.58 1.40
C ASP A 62 25.62 -10.06 1.00
N ASP A 63 24.86 -10.81 1.80
CA ASP A 63 24.60 -12.22 1.52
C ASP A 63 23.71 -12.36 0.27
N PRO A 64 24.14 -13.08 -0.77
CA PRO A 64 23.37 -13.24 -2.02
C PRO A 64 22.03 -13.94 -1.83
N ARG A 65 21.80 -14.60 -0.68
CA ARG A 65 20.50 -15.20 -0.34
C ARG A 65 19.44 -14.14 -0.05
N ILE A 66 19.84 -12.93 0.36
CA ILE A 66 18.92 -11.80 0.56
C ILE A 66 18.37 -11.35 -0.80
N ASP A 67 19.25 -11.17 -1.80
CA ASP A 67 18.85 -10.83 -3.16
C ASP A 67 17.92 -11.89 -3.76
N ALA A 68 18.27 -13.17 -3.58
CA ALA A 68 17.45 -14.29 -4.06
C ALA A 68 16.06 -14.31 -3.39
N TYR A 69 15.96 -14.00 -2.09
CA TYR A 69 14.68 -13.85 -1.40
C TYR A 69 13.84 -12.72 -2.01
N TYR A 70 14.43 -11.54 -2.23
CA TYR A 70 13.69 -10.41 -2.79
C TYR A 70 13.29 -10.61 -4.25
N GLU A 71 14.08 -11.34 -5.03
CA GLU A 71 13.71 -11.73 -6.39
C GLU A 71 12.52 -12.71 -6.38
N GLU A 72 12.54 -13.70 -5.48
CA GLU A 72 11.42 -14.64 -5.29
C GLU A 72 10.15 -13.90 -4.85
N LYS A 73 10.26 -13.01 -3.85
CA LYS A 73 9.15 -12.19 -3.35
C LYS A 73 8.57 -11.30 -4.43
N ARG A 74 9.40 -10.53 -5.15
CA ARG A 74 8.94 -9.65 -6.25
C ARG A 74 8.20 -10.43 -7.35
N LYS A 75 8.71 -11.62 -7.69
CA LYS A 75 8.04 -12.47 -8.67
C LYS A 75 6.68 -12.95 -8.15
N TRP A 76 6.62 -13.36 -6.89
CA TRP A 76 5.37 -13.77 -6.26
C TRP A 76 4.36 -12.62 -6.20
N GLU A 77 4.77 -11.42 -5.80
CA GLU A 77 3.93 -10.20 -5.77
C GLU A 77 3.40 -9.85 -7.17
N PHE A 78 4.23 -10.00 -8.21
CA PHE A 78 3.81 -9.79 -9.60
C PHE A 78 2.71 -10.78 -10.02
N ASP A 79 2.83 -12.05 -9.62
CA ASP A 79 1.83 -13.09 -9.92
C ASP A 79 0.60 -13.04 -8.99
N ASN A 80 0.70 -12.33 -7.85
CA ASN A 80 -0.32 -12.25 -6.80
C ASN A 80 -0.53 -10.79 -6.34
N PRO A 81 -0.90 -9.88 -7.26
CA PRO A 81 -0.99 -8.46 -6.93
C PRO A 81 -2.03 -8.23 -5.85
N LEU A 82 -1.73 -7.31 -4.94
CA LEU A 82 -2.72 -6.80 -4.02
C LEU A 82 -3.79 -6.03 -4.82
N PRO A 83 -5.09 -6.29 -4.62
CA PRO A 83 -6.15 -5.69 -5.43
C PRO A 83 -6.44 -4.23 -5.06
N VAL A 84 -5.72 -3.67 -4.09
CA VAL A 84 -5.94 -2.34 -3.52
C VAL A 84 -4.59 -1.70 -3.19
N GLU A 85 -4.53 -0.38 -3.20
CA GLU A 85 -3.43 0.40 -2.64
C GLU A 85 -3.90 1.12 -1.39
N PHE A 86 -3.04 1.19 -0.37
CA PHE A 86 -3.35 1.89 0.87
C PHE A 86 -2.59 3.21 0.94
N ASN A 87 -3.33 4.33 0.95
CA ASN A 87 -2.79 5.68 1.05
C ASN A 87 -3.23 6.31 2.36
N MET A 88 -2.29 6.71 3.20
CA MET A 88 -2.57 7.38 4.48
C MET A 88 -2.12 8.84 4.42
N CYS A 89 -3.00 9.74 4.86
CA CYS A 89 -2.66 11.12 5.16
C CYS A 89 -1.74 11.11 6.39
N GLY A 90 -0.51 11.59 6.22
CA GLY A 90 0.52 11.48 7.26
C GLY A 90 0.59 12.66 8.21
N SER A 91 -0.36 13.59 8.22
CA SER A 91 -0.23 14.82 9.01
C SER A 91 -0.85 14.69 10.40
N ASP A 92 -0.27 15.36 11.40
CA ASP A 92 -0.79 15.43 12.78
C ASP A 92 -2.27 15.87 12.87
N GLU A 93 -2.80 16.53 11.83
CA GLU A 93 -4.17 17.06 11.77
C GLU A 93 -5.07 16.32 10.75
N CYS A 94 -4.55 15.33 10.03
CA CYS A 94 -5.29 14.55 9.02
C CYS A 94 -4.73 13.14 8.97
N TYR A 95 -5.52 12.20 9.48
CA TYR A 95 -5.31 10.74 9.44
C TYR A 95 -6.33 10.06 8.52
N ASP A 96 -6.70 10.76 7.45
CA ASP A 96 -7.57 10.19 6.44
C ASP A 96 -6.87 9.02 5.74
N MET A 97 -7.55 7.89 5.68
CA MET A 97 -7.06 6.70 5.00
C MET A 97 -7.84 6.53 3.71
N VAL A 98 -7.17 6.20 2.61
CA VAL A 98 -7.79 5.96 1.31
C VAL A 98 -7.36 4.61 0.79
N LEU A 99 -8.33 3.72 0.62
CA LEU A 99 -8.13 2.46 -0.10
C LEU A 99 -8.40 2.72 -1.58
N SER A 100 -7.37 2.67 -2.42
CA SER A 100 -7.42 3.08 -3.82
C SER A 100 -7.27 1.94 -4.80
N VAL A 101 -7.70 2.19 -6.03
CA VAL A 101 -7.41 1.34 -7.18
C VAL A 101 -5.89 1.36 -7.42
N PRO A 102 -5.22 0.20 -7.52
CA PRO A 102 -3.77 0.13 -7.70
C PRO A 102 -3.27 0.82 -8.96
N GLY A 103 -2.07 1.40 -8.89
CA GLY A 103 -1.33 1.98 -10.03
C GLY A 103 -1.87 3.31 -10.55
N ILE A 104 -2.91 3.87 -9.91
CA ILE A 104 -3.51 5.16 -10.30
C ILE A 104 -2.92 6.32 -9.46
N GLY A 105 -2.22 5.98 -8.38
CA GLY A 105 -1.52 6.92 -7.51
C GLY A 105 -0.43 7.71 -8.24
N ILE A 106 -0.45 9.04 -8.13
CA ILE A 106 0.69 9.88 -8.52
C ILE A 106 1.16 10.66 -7.33
N GLY A 107 2.40 10.40 -6.91
CA GLY A 107 3.11 11.19 -5.92
C GLY A 107 3.88 12.35 -6.56
N GLY A 108 3.82 13.52 -5.94
CA GLY A 108 4.75 14.62 -6.18
C GLY A 108 5.64 14.81 -4.96
N ASP A 109 6.94 14.93 -5.18
CA ASP A 109 7.92 15.29 -4.16
C ASP A 109 8.03 16.83 -4.06
N TRP A 110 8.21 17.32 -2.84
CA TRP A 110 8.44 18.73 -2.54
C TRP A 110 9.75 19.28 -3.13
N GLU A 111 10.74 18.43 -3.39
CA GLU A 111 12.04 18.86 -3.92
C GLU A 111 12.01 19.21 -5.41
N THR A 112 11.10 18.59 -6.18
CA THR A 112 11.09 18.70 -7.64
C THR A 112 9.67 18.92 -8.17
N PRO A 113 9.36 20.14 -8.69
CA PRO A 113 8.10 20.38 -9.36
C PRO A 113 7.88 19.37 -10.49
N THR A 114 6.83 18.57 -10.37
CA THR A 114 6.48 17.55 -11.34
C THR A 114 5.29 18.04 -12.15
N GLU A 115 5.45 18.11 -13.48
CA GLU A 115 4.31 18.34 -14.37
C GLU A 115 3.47 17.06 -14.42
N ILE A 116 2.19 17.18 -14.07
CA ILE A 116 1.26 16.06 -14.07
C ILE A 116 0.38 16.16 -15.32
N ASP A 117 0.47 15.16 -16.18
CA ASP A 117 -0.46 15.00 -17.30
C ASP A 117 -1.81 14.51 -16.78
N LEU A 118 -2.81 15.37 -16.75
CA LEU A 118 -4.14 14.99 -16.25
C LEU A 118 -4.83 13.91 -17.10
N SER A 119 -4.36 13.65 -18.32
CA SER A 119 -4.94 12.62 -19.19
C SER A 119 -4.70 11.20 -18.68
N ILE A 120 -3.72 11.00 -17.79
CA ILE A 120 -3.44 9.71 -17.16
C ILE A 120 -4.45 9.36 -16.06
N PHE A 121 -5.30 10.31 -15.64
CA PHE A 121 -6.38 10.08 -14.68
C PHE A 121 -7.58 9.37 -15.31
N THR A 122 -7.32 8.25 -15.96
CA THR A 122 -8.32 7.30 -16.42
C THR A 122 -8.37 6.12 -15.46
N VAL A 123 -9.52 5.92 -14.84
CA VAL A 123 -9.77 4.76 -13.99
C VAL A 123 -10.51 3.73 -14.82
N ASP A 124 -9.92 2.55 -14.95
CA ASP A 124 -10.61 1.43 -15.59
C ASP A 124 -11.72 0.88 -14.69
N GLN A 125 -12.86 0.51 -15.29
CA GLN A 125 -13.99 -0.02 -14.53
C GLN A 125 -13.64 -1.34 -13.82
N GLY A 126 -12.73 -2.16 -14.39
CA GLY A 126 -12.26 -3.37 -13.76
C GLY A 126 -11.56 -3.12 -12.43
N GLY A 127 -10.69 -2.10 -12.35
CA GLY A 127 -10.05 -1.71 -11.10
C GLY A 127 -11.04 -1.21 -10.03
N ILE A 128 -12.10 -0.51 -10.45
CA ILE A 128 -13.19 -0.10 -9.54
C ILE A 128 -13.94 -1.33 -9.01
N ASP A 129 -14.25 -2.27 -9.89
CA ASP A 129 -14.97 -3.48 -9.54
C ASP A 129 -14.14 -4.39 -8.61
N GLU A 130 -12.83 -4.45 -8.81
CA GLU A 130 -11.88 -5.15 -7.93
C GLU A 130 -11.81 -4.52 -6.54
N LEU A 131 -11.67 -3.18 -6.44
CA LEU A 131 -11.71 -2.47 -5.17
C LEU A 131 -13.02 -2.71 -4.42
N ILE A 132 -14.17 -2.58 -5.10
CA ILE A 132 -15.49 -2.83 -4.50
C ILE A 132 -15.64 -4.30 -4.12
N GLY A 133 -15.13 -5.22 -4.95
CA GLY A 133 -15.13 -6.65 -4.70
C GLY A 133 -14.32 -7.02 -3.46
N PHE A 134 -13.14 -6.42 -3.31
CA PHE A 134 -12.29 -6.55 -2.14
C PHE A 134 -13.02 -6.08 -0.87
N CYS A 135 -13.59 -4.87 -0.89
CA CYS A 135 -14.36 -4.37 0.25
C CYS A 135 -15.52 -5.29 0.63
N LYS A 136 -16.25 -5.82 -0.35
CA LYS A 136 -17.35 -6.77 -0.09
C LYS A 136 -16.86 -8.09 0.48
N PHE A 137 -15.75 -8.63 -0.04
CA PHE A 137 -15.22 -9.92 0.39
C PHE A 137 -14.76 -9.88 1.85
N TYR A 138 -14.12 -8.78 2.25
CA TYR A 138 -13.64 -8.55 3.62
C TYR A 138 -14.64 -7.80 4.51
N GLU A 139 -15.88 -7.64 4.07
CA GLU A 139 -16.96 -6.97 4.82
C GLU A 139 -16.58 -5.53 5.29
N ILE A 140 -15.76 -4.83 4.50
CA ILE A 140 -15.34 -3.45 4.74
C ILE A 140 -16.50 -2.51 4.36
N GLU A 141 -17.14 -1.95 5.37
CA GLU A 141 -18.22 -0.98 5.18
C GLU A 141 -17.67 0.43 4.88
N TYR A 142 -18.26 1.11 3.90
CA TYR A 142 -17.90 2.48 3.54
C TYR A 142 -19.13 3.35 3.30
N LYS A 143 -19.02 4.64 3.67
CA LYS A 143 -20.13 5.61 3.59
C LYS A 143 -20.41 6.07 2.17
N GLU A 144 -19.36 6.23 1.39
CA GLU A 144 -19.41 6.80 0.04
C GLU A 144 -18.57 5.95 -0.91
N GLY A 145 -19.01 5.81 -2.16
CA GLY A 145 -18.30 5.03 -3.17
C GLY A 145 -17.00 5.70 -3.65
N PRO A 146 -16.25 5.01 -4.54
CA PRO A 146 -14.96 5.47 -5.00
C PRO A 146 -14.97 6.85 -5.66
N LYS A 147 -13.97 7.69 -5.38
CA LYS A 147 -13.76 9.02 -5.97
C LYS A 147 -12.30 9.44 -5.93
N TRP A 148 -11.99 10.55 -6.59
CA TRP A 148 -10.66 11.16 -6.55
C TRP A 148 -10.39 11.83 -5.21
N TYR A 149 -9.22 11.56 -4.64
CA TYR A 149 -8.69 12.19 -3.44
C TYR A 149 -7.30 12.77 -3.71
N LEU A 150 -7.02 13.88 -3.05
CA LEU A 150 -5.68 14.45 -2.92
C LEU A 150 -5.28 14.30 -1.45
N THR A 151 -4.26 13.48 -1.19
CA THR A 151 -3.73 13.20 0.15
C THR A 151 -2.37 13.87 0.31
N CYS A 152 -2.12 14.48 1.46
CA CYS A 152 -0.79 14.96 1.78
C CYS A 152 0.05 13.85 2.41
N LEU A 153 1.26 13.68 1.92
CA LEU A 153 2.26 12.76 2.46
C LEU A 153 3.17 13.58 3.37
N GLN A 154 3.31 13.19 4.64
CA GLN A 154 4.45 13.64 5.43
C GLN A 154 5.67 12.79 5.04
N SER A 155 6.76 13.48 4.69
CA SER A 155 8.09 12.88 4.55
C SER A 155 8.73 12.62 5.89
#